data_AF-A0A7C8VCS9-F1
#
_entry.id   AF-A0A7C8VCS9-F1
#
_cell.length_a   1.000
_cell.length_b   1.000
_cell.length_c   1.000
_cell.angle_alpha   90.00
_cell.angle_beta   90.00
_cell.angle_gamma   90.00
#
_symmetry.space_group_name_H-M   'P 1'
#
loop_
_entity.id
_entity.type
_entity.pdbx_description
1 polymer ?
#
loop_
_entity_poly.entity_id
_entity_poly.type
_entity_poly.pdbx_seq_one_letter_code
_entity_poly.pdbx_strand_id
1 'polypeptide(L)'
;MSASAAPIPLDQFAAALLDLEVPQLHQESARLQNSLYHLERSNTTLAEYPDDEDCKDAIRYNHSVIEQQKQRVDIIRLELVRRGVSVGHMDLDIPGSSAPADTQATVATSGSSAPANGANGHAGEDEGVYL
;
A
#
# COMPACT_ATOMS: atom_id res chain seq x y z
N MET A 1 12.64 17.25 -27.76
CA MET A 1 11.71 16.70 -26.76
C MET A 1 12.56 16.20 -25.59
N SER A 2 12.56 16.94 -24.47
CA SER A 2 13.42 16.67 -23.32
C SER A 2 12.65 15.87 -22.29
N ALA A 3 12.85 14.55 -22.25
CA ALA A 3 12.18 13.68 -21.27
C ALA A 3 13.05 12.49 -20.84
N SER A 4 14.33 12.71 -20.59
CA SER A 4 15.17 11.75 -19.85
C SER A 4 15.76 12.43 -18.62
N ALA A 5 14.92 12.84 -17.68
CA ALA A 5 15.38 12.98 -16.31
C ALA A 5 15.67 11.54 -15.85
N ALA A 6 16.95 11.13 -15.95
CA ALA A 6 17.36 9.81 -15.51
C ALA A 6 16.83 9.60 -14.08
N PRO A 7 16.12 8.49 -13.81
CA PRO A 7 15.64 8.22 -12.47
C PRO A 7 16.82 8.27 -11.49
N ILE A 8 16.66 8.99 -10.38
CA ILE A 8 17.69 9.09 -9.35
C ILE A 8 18.08 7.66 -8.94
N PRO A 9 19.39 7.31 -8.97
CA PRO A 9 19.83 5.98 -8.60
C PRO A 9 19.52 5.72 -7.13
N LEU A 10 19.26 4.46 -6.79
CA LEU A 10 18.82 4.06 -5.45
C LEU A 10 19.82 4.49 -4.36
N ASP A 11 21.12 4.46 -4.66
CA ASP A 11 22.17 4.86 -3.71
C ASP A 11 22.09 6.35 -3.36
N GLN A 12 21.83 7.22 -4.34
CA GLN A 12 21.65 8.65 -4.09
C GLN A 12 20.36 8.92 -3.32
N PHE A 13 19.30 8.16 -3.61
CA PHE A 13 18.06 8.24 -2.85
C PHE A 13 18.29 7.85 -1.38
N ALA A 14 18.95 6.72 -1.13
CA ALA A 14 19.29 6.26 0.22
C ALA A 14 20.15 7.27 1.00
N ALA A 15 21.15 7.87 0.33
CA ALA A 15 21.98 8.91 0.93
C ALA A 15 21.13 10.14 1.35
N ALA A 16 20.20 10.57 0.51
CA ALA A 16 19.33 11.71 0.83
C ALA A 16 18.42 11.44 2.04
N LEU A 17 17.95 10.19 2.25
CA LEU A 17 17.09 9.86 3.40
C LEU A 17 17.77 10.10 4.75
N LEU A 18 19.10 10.07 4.82
CA LEU A 18 19.86 10.30 6.05
C LEU A 18 19.62 11.71 6.62
N ASP A 19 19.37 12.68 5.75
CA ASP A 19 19.17 14.09 6.11
C ASP A 19 17.69 14.42 6.39
N LEU A 20 16.75 13.54 6.02
CA LEU A 20 15.32 13.73 6.23
C LEU A 20 14.92 13.42 7.67
N GLU A 21 13.94 14.13 8.20
CA GLU A 21 13.31 13.82 9.49
C GLU A 21 12.28 12.67 9.36
N VAL A 22 11.95 12.01 10.47
CA VAL A 22 10.97 10.90 10.48
C VAL A 22 9.61 11.27 9.85
N PRO A 23 9.01 12.45 10.12
CA PRO A 23 7.76 12.84 9.47
C PRO A 23 7.89 12.95 7.94
N GLN A 24 9.04 13.42 7.46
CA GLN A 24 9.31 13.54 6.01
C GLN A 24 9.47 12.15 5.37
N LEU A 25 10.08 11.19 6.07
CA LEU A 25 10.16 9.80 5.61
C LEU A 25 8.76 9.16 5.45
N HIS A 26 7.85 9.40 6.39
CA HIS A 26 6.46 8.93 6.25
C HIS A 26 5.73 9.60 5.08
N GLN A 27 5.96 10.90 4.87
CA GLN A 27 5.38 11.62 3.74
C GLN A 27 5.88 11.08 2.39
N GLU A 28 7.18 10.83 2.26
CA GLU A 28 7.74 10.24 1.05
C GLU A 28 7.26 8.80 0.84
N SER A 29 7.12 8.01 1.90
CA SER A 29 6.53 6.67 1.83
C SER A 29 5.10 6.72 1.28
N ALA A 30 4.24 7.57 1.85
CA ALA A 30 2.85 7.73 1.42
C ALA A 30 2.74 8.21 -0.04
N ARG A 31 3.63 9.13 -0.45
CA ARG A 31 3.71 9.61 -1.83
C ARG A 31 4.06 8.47 -2.80
N LEU A 32 5.07 7.67 -2.49
CA LEU A 32 5.49 6.54 -3.32
C LEU A 32 4.39 5.49 -3.42
N GLN A 33 3.71 5.18 -2.31
CA GLN A 33 2.57 4.27 -2.30
C GLN A 33 1.41 4.77 -3.16
N ASN A 34 1.12 6.07 -3.15
CA ASN A 34 0.11 6.65 -4.02
C ASN A 34 0.52 6.54 -5.51
N SER A 35 1.79 6.79 -5.83
CA SER A 35 2.30 6.61 -7.19
C SER A 35 2.19 5.15 -7.66
N LEU A 36 2.51 4.18 -6.79
CA LEU A 36 2.35 2.76 -7.08
C LEU A 36 0.89 2.41 -7.40
N TYR A 37 -0.04 2.86 -6.55
CA TYR A 37 -1.48 2.67 -6.77
C TYR A 37 -1.92 3.19 -8.14
N HIS A 38 -1.47 4.37 -8.53
CA HIS A 38 -1.82 4.95 -9.83
C HIS A 38 -1.19 4.21 -11.01
N LEU A 39 0.05 3.73 -10.88
CA LEU A 39 0.71 2.93 -11.92
C LEU A 39 0.02 1.57 -12.13
N GLU A 40 -0.33 0.88 -11.05
CA GLU A 40 -1.05 -0.40 -11.11
C GLU A 40 -2.44 -0.23 -11.72
N ARG A 41 -3.16 0.82 -11.32
CA ARG A 41 -4.44 1.18 -11.94
C ARG A 41 -4.29 1.49 -13.43
N SER A 42 -3.27 2.26 -13.81
CA SER A 42 -3.00 2.56 -15.23
C SER A 42 -2.70 1.30 -16.02
N ASN A 43 -1.92 0.36 -15.47
CA ASN A 43 -1.63 -0.91 -16.12
C ASN A 43 -2.89 -1.75 -16.32
N THR A 44 -3.80 -1.73 -15.34
CA THR A 44 -5.10 -2.41 -15.45
C THR A 44 -5.91 -1.85 -16.61
N THR A 45 -5.98 -0.52 -16.75
CA THR A 45 -6.68 0.12 -17.87
C THR A 45 -6.00 -0.15 -19.21
N LEU A 46 -4.66 -0.12 -19.28
CA LEU A 46 -3.93 -0.42 -20.52
C LEU A 46 -4.11 -1.88 -20.95
N ALA A 47 -4.27 -2.80 -20.00
CA ALA A 47 -4.51 -4.22 -20.27
C ALA A 47 -5.87 -4.49 -20.95
N GLU A 48 -6.79 -3.52 -20.97
CA GLU A 48 -8.04 -3.60 -21.74
C GLU A 48 -7.80 -3.54 -23.27
N TYR A 49 -6.61 -3.13 -23.71
CA TYR A 49 -6.23 -2.98 -25.12
C TYR A 49 -5.05 -3.90 -25.48
N PRO A 50 -5.22 -5.24 -25.45
CA PRO A 50 -4.13 -6.20 -25.62
C PRO A 50 -3.56 -6.27 -27.05
N ASP A 51 -4.23 -5.68 -28.04
CA ASP A 51 -3.76 -5.65 -29.43
C ASP A 51 -2.94 -4.39 -29.78
N ASP A 52 -2.90 -3.40 -28.87
CA ASP A 52 -2.16 -2.17 -29.04
C ASP A 52 -0.72 -2.32 -28.51
N GLU A 53 0.27 -2.22 -29.41
CA GLU A 53 1.68 -2.32 -29.06
C GLU A 53 2.15 -1.16 -28.17
N ASP A 54 1.61 0.06 -28.35
CA ASP A 54 1.96 1.20 -27.50
C ASP A 54 1.48 0.96 -26.06
N CYS A 55 0.29 0.34 -25.90
CA CYS A 55 -0.22 -0.07 -24.60
C CYS A 55 0.67 -1.14 -23.95
N LYS A 56 1.17 -2.12 -24.72
CA LYS A 56 2.10 -3.14 -24.20
C LYS A 56 3.44 -2.53 -23.78
N ASP A 57 3.99 -1.62 -24.58
CA ASP A 57 5.22 -0.91 -24.24
C ASP A 57 5.07 -0.06 -22.98
N ALA A 58 3.95 0.65 -22.86
CA ALA A 58 3.64 1.42 -21.66
C ALA A 58 3.56 0.53 -20.41
N ILE A 59 2.91 -0.63 -20.50
CA ILE A 59 2.85 -1.59 -19.39
C ILE A 59 4.26 -2.09 -19.01
N ARG A 60 5.08 -2.47 -19.99
CA ARG A 60 6.47 -2.92 -19.75
C ARG A 60 7.31 -1.85 -19.05
N TYR A 61 7.18 -0.61 -19.51
CA TYR A 61 7.86 0.54 -18.91
C TYR A 61 7.37 0.78 -17.47
N ASN A 62 6.06 0.80 -17.25
CA ASN A 62 5.46 0.99 -15.94
C ASN A 62 5.89 -0.09 -14.95
N HIS A 63 6.03 -1.35 -15.36
CA HIS A 63 6.57 -2.40 -14.49
C HIS A 63 7.97 -2.07 -13.97
N SER A 64 8.86 -1.58 -14.83
CA SER A 64 10.21 -1.19 -14.41
C SER A 64 10.18 -0.03 -13.41
N VAL A 65 9.25 0.92 -13.59
CA VAL A 65 9.03 2.04 -12.66
C VAL A 65 8.46 1.55 -11.33
N ILE A 66 7.48 0.65 -11.36
CA ILE A 66 6.86 0.05 -10.17
C ILE A 66 7.93 -0.64 -9.32
N GLU A 67 8.78 -1.48 -9.92
CA GLU A 67 9.83 -2.19 -9.20
C GLU A 67 10.84 -1.22 -8.56
N GLN A 68 11.22 -0.16 -9.27
CA GLN A 68 12.09 0.87 -8.70
C GLN A 68 11.42 1.62 -7.53
N GLN A 69 10.12 1.92 -7.64
CA GLN A 69 9.39 2.60 -6.56
C GLN A 69 9.23 1.71 -5.33
N LYS A 70 8.97 0.41 -5.50
CA LYS A 70 8.95 -0.57 -4.40
C LYS A 70 10.28 -0.61 -3.66
N GLN A 71 11.40 -0.69 -4.39
CA GLN A 71 12.74 -0.64 -3.80
C GLN A 71 12.97 0.63 -2.97
N ARG A 72 12.47 1.79 -3.43
CA ARG A 72 12.56 3.04 -2.67
C ARG A 72 11.73 2.99 -1.38
N VAL A 73 10.52 2.42 -1.43
CA VAL A 73 9.71 2.20 -0.22
C VAL A 73 10.44 1.29 0.77
N ASP A 74 11.07 0.22 0.31
CA ASP A 74 11.83 -0.70 1.17
C ASP A 74 13.02 -0.01 1.85
N ILE A 75 13.75 0.86 1.12
CA ILE A 75 14.83 1.65 1.70
C ILE A 75 14.30 2.60 2.79
N ILE A 76 13.17 3.27 2.57
CA ILE A 76 12.54 4.11 3.60
C ILE A 76 12.15 3.28 4.82
N ARG A 77 11.58 2.09 4.63
CA ARG A 77 11.22 1.18 5.72
C ARG A 77 12.45 0.79 6.53
N LEU A 78 13.54 0.41 5.87
CA LEU A 78 14.80 0.06 6.53
C LEU A 78 15.34 1.24 7.36
N GLU A 79 15.26 2.46 6.81
CA GLU A 79 15.71 3.67 7.50
C GLU A 79 14.84 3.97 8.73
N LEU A 80 13.53 3.79 8.65
CA LEU A 80 12.62 3.97 9.79
C LEU A 80 12.87 2.94 10.89
N VAL A 81 13.10 1.67 10.52
CA VAL A 81 13.50 0.63 11.48
C VAL A 81 14.85 0.96 12.12
N ARG A 82 15.82 1.45 11.35
CA ARG A 82 17.14 1.89 11.86
C ARG A 82 17.01 3.01 12.91
N ARG A 83 16.00 3.86 12.79
CA ARG A 83 15.67 4.93 13.74
C ARG A 83 14.78 4.48 14.91
N GLY A 84 14.43 3.20 14.99
CA GLY A 84 13.58 2.64 16.05
C GLY A 84 12.08 2.91 15.86
N VAL A 85 11.65 3.30 14.65
CA VAL A 85 10.23 3.53 14.33
C VAL A 85 9.59 2.21 13.89
N SER A 86 8.45 1.86 14.49
CA SER A 86 7.69 0.68 14.10
C SER A 86 7.01 0.88 12.74
N VAL A 87 7.34 0.03 11.76
CA VAL A 87 6.85 0.13 10.38
C VAL A 87 5.63 -0.74 10.07
N GLY A 88 5.07 -1.46 11.05
CA GLY A 88 3.99 -2.45 10.81
C GLY A 88 2.67 -1.88 10.24
N HIS A 89 2.48 -0.55 10.26
CA HIS A 89 1.32 0.11 9.64
C HIS A 89 1.60 0.58 8.19
N MET A 90 2.84 0.48 7.71
CA MET A 90 3.21 0.81 6.32
C MET A 90 3.16 -0.39 5.38
N ASP A 91 2.85 -1.58 5.89
CA ASP A 91 2.49 -2.73 5.07
C ASP A 91 1.08 -2.49 4.52
N LEU A 92 1.02 -1.80 3.37
CA LEU A 92 0.00 -2.14 2.40
C LEU A 92 0.25 -3.63 2.07
N ASP A 93 -0.78 -4.46 2.09
CA ASP A 93 -0.70 -5.89 1.75
C ASP A 93 -0.14 -6.06 0.32
N ILE A 94 1.19 -6.07 0.19
CA ILE A 94 1.89 -6.41 -1.04
C ILE A 94 2.03 -7.93 -1.01
N PRO A 95 1.35 -8.69 -1.90
CA PRO A 95 1.46 -10.14 -1.92
C PRO A 95 2.90 -10.51 -2.30
N GLY A 96 3.67 -11.00 -1.31
CA GLY A 96 5.07 -11.38 -1.47
C GLY A 96 5.98 -11.04 -0.28
N SER A 97 5.59 -10.10 0.59
CA SER A 97 6.36 -9.77 1.80
C SER A 97 5.95 -10.68 2.96
N SER A 98 6.52 -11.89 3.00
CA SER A 98 6.41 -12.77 4.16
C SER A 98 7.56 -12.49 5.14
N ALA A 99 7.35 -11.54 6.05
CA ALA A 99 8.14 -11.45 7.27
C ALA A 99 7.57 -12.44 8.32
N PRO A 100 8.40 -13.05 9.18
CA PRO A 100 7.95 -14.06 10.12
C PRO A 100 7.10 -13.39 11.21
N ALA A 101 5.89 -13.89 11.38
CA ALA A 101 5.02 -13.51 12.49
C ALA A 101 5.65 -13.99 13.80
N ASP A 102 6.25 -13.06 14.56
CA ASP A 102 6.61 -13.30 15.94
C ASP A 102 6.02 -12.17 16.79
N THR A 103 4.79 -12.39 17.26
CA THR A 103 4.24 -11.61 18.37
C THR A 103 3.51 -12.54 19.31
N GLN A 104 4.30 -13.12 20.21
CA GLN A 104 3.86 -13.65 21.49
C GLN A 104 3.26 -12.50 22.31
N ALA A 105 1.95 -12.57 22.62
CA ALA A 105 1.32 -11.66 23.58
C ALA A 105 0.44 -12.47 24.54
N THR A 106 1.06 -12.92 25.62
CA THR A 106 0.41 -13.32 26.87
C THR A 106 0.01 -12.09 27.67
N VAL A 107 -1.28 -11.89 27.95
CA VAL A 107 -1.78 -11.65 29.32
C VAL A 107 -3.31 -11.73 29.35
N ALA A 108 -3.80 -12.68 30.15
CA ALA A 108 -5.18 -12.77 30.60
C ALA A 108 -5.42 -11.81 31.76
N THR A 109 -6.53 -11.07 31.75
CA THR A 109 -7.21 -10.61 32.97
C THR A 109 -8.72 -10.62 32.73
N SER A 110 -9.39 -11.47 33.48
CA SER A 110 -10.84 -11.67 33.54
C SER A 110 -11.54 -10.55 34.32
N GLY A 111 -12.77 -10.20 33.94
CA GLY A 111 -13.68 -9.41 34.78
C GLY A 111 -14.97 -8.95 34.10
N SER A 112 -16.00 -9.81 34.19
CA SER A 112 -17.47 -9.62 34.15
C SER A 112 -18.03 -8.22 33.81
N SER A 113 -19.11 -8.03 33.03
CA SER A 113 -20.44 -8.68 33.14
C SER A 113 -21.32 -8.29 31.93
N ALA A 114 -22.09 -9.22 31.38
CA ALA A 114 -23.28 -8.96 30.53
C ALA A 114 -24.54 -8.85 31.42
N PRO A 115 -25.80 -8.68 30.93
CA PRO A 115 -26.28 -8.55 29.54
C PRO A 115 -27.39 -7.47 29.35
N ALA A 116 -27.78 -7.18 28.09
CA ALA A 116 -29.12 -6.63 27.80
C ALA A 116 -29.60 -7.00 26.39
N ASN A 117 -30.78 -7.61 26.36
CA ASN A 117 -31.55 -8.12 25.22
C ASN A 117 -31.96 -7.02 24.22
N GLY A 118 -31.92 -7.35 22.93
CA GLY A 118 -32.63 -6.65 21.85
C GLY A 118 -33.17 -7.65 20.86
N ALA A 119 -34.49 -7.79 20.81
CA ALA A 119 -35.26 -8.80 20.11
C ALA A 119 -35.13 -8.71 18.58
N ASN A 120 -35.00 -9.87 17.92
CA ASN A 120 -35.13 -10.01 16.47
C ASN A 120 -36.33 -10.95 16.18
N GLY A 121 -37.42 -10.38 15.67
CA GLY A 121 -38.58 -11.09 15.11
C GLY A 121 -39.00 -10.30 13.86
N HIS A 122 -38.82 -10.84 12.65
CA HIS A 122 -39.63 -11.86 11.96
C HIS A 122 -40.56 -11.21 10.94
N ALA A 123 -40.17 -11.39 9.67
CA ALA A 123 -40.96 -11.68 8.46
C ALA A 123 -42.03 -10.71 7.95
N GLY A 124 -42.06 -10.62 6.60
CA GLY A 124 -43.32 -10.59 5.85
C GLY A 124 -43.57 -9.32 5.05
N GLU A 125 -43.10 -9.34 3.79
CA GLU A 125 -43.91 -9.13 2.57
C GLU A 125 -45.07 -8.11 2.62
N ASP A 126 -44.99 -7.06 1.79
CA ASP A 126 -46.18 -6.63 1.03
C ASP A 126 -45.78 -5.89 -0.26
N GLU A 127 -46.27 -6.41 -1.39
CA GLU A 127 -46.33 -5.73 -2.68
C GLU A 127 -47.34 -4.57 -2.61
N GLY A 128 -47.06 -3.44 -3.28
CA GLY A 128 -48.08 -2.38 -3.31
C GLY A 128 -47.75 -1.12 -4.11
N VAL A 129 -48.08 -1.17 -5.42
CA VAL A 129 -48.71 -0.10 -6.23
C VAL A 129 -48.06 1.30 -6.23
N TYR A 130 -47.45 1.66 -7.37
CA TYR A 130 -47.39 3.05 -7.84
C TYR A 130 -48.36 3.22 -9.01
N LEU A 131 -49.39 4.05 -8.80
CA LEU A 131 -50.15 4.72 -9.85
C LEU A 131 -49.47 6.05 -10.18
#